data_AF-A0A350IVI2-F1
#
_entry.id   AF-A0A350IVI2-F1
#
_cell.length_a   1.000
_cell.length_b   1.000
_cell.length_c   1.000
_cell.angle_alpha   90.00
_cell.angle_beta   90.00
_cell.angle_gamma   90.00
#
_symmetry.space_group_name_H-M   'P 1'
#
loop_
_entity.id
_entity.type
_entity.pdbx_description
1 polymer ?
#
loop_
_entity_poly.entity_id
_entity_poly.type
_entity_poly.pdbx_seq_one_letter_code
_entity_poly.pdbx_strand_id
1 'polypeptide(L)' 'VIDRSGLLIVATPHPEYSDLHVQAPVVDLFNVLGNGVRI' A
#
# COMPACT_ATOMS: atom_id res chain seq x y z
N VAL A 1 5.56 -5.42 -11.85
CA VAL A 1 6.58 -4.44 -11.37
C VAL A 1 6.55 -4.33 -9.86
N ILE A 2 5.36 -4.23 -9.25
CA ILE A 2 5.18 -4.18 -7.78
C ILE A 2 5.85 -5.37 -7.08
N ASP A 3 5.74 -6.60 -7.59
CA ASP A 3 6.39 -7.78 -6.96
C ASP A 3 7.93 -7.73 -6.92
N ARG A 4 8.55 -6.79 -7.64
CA ARG A 4 10.01 -6.59 -7.61
C ARG A 4 10.41 -5.37 -6.77
N SER A 5 9.47 -4.66 -6.15
CA SER A 5 9.80 -3.52 -5.30
C SER A 5 10.20 -3.98 -3.90
N GLY A 6 11.16 -3.27 -3.29
CA GLY A 6 11.52 -3.48 -1.89
C GLY A 6 10.57 -2.77 -0.91
N LEU A 7 9.79 -1.80 -1.40
CA LEU A 7 8.84 -1.00 -0.65
C LEU A 7 7.76 -0.48 -1.60
N LEU A 8 6.51 -0.43 -1.13
CA LEU A 8 5.43 0.31 -1.77
C LEU A 8 5.03 1.52 -0.91
N ILE A 9 4.87 2.68 -1.55
CA ILE A 9 4.36 3.90 -0.92
C ILE A 9 3.04 4.29 -1.60
N VAL A 10 1.95 4.32 -0.83
CA VAL A 10 0.65 4.84 -1.29
C VAL A 10 0.54 6.30 -0.85
N ALA A 11 0.74 7.21 -1.80
CA ALA A 11 0.78 8.65 -1.56
C ALA A 11 -0.44 9.42 -2.14
N THR A 12 -1.47 8.68 -2.57
CA THR A 12 -2.73 9.24 -3.08
C THR A 12 -3.88 8.32 -2.69
N PRO A 13 -5.04 8.85 -2.23
CA PRO A 13 -6.20 8.05 -1.86
C PRO A 13 -7.03 7.60 -3.08
N HIS A 14 -6.43 6.79 -3.97
CA HIS A 14 -7.15 6.29 -5.15
C HIS A 14 -7.99 5.05 -4.81
N PRO A 15 -9.30 5.00 -5.13
CA PRO A 15 -10.16 3.87 -4.77
C PRO A 15 -9.68 2.50 -5.30
N GLU A 16 -9.07 2.50 -6.49
CA GLU A 16 -8.54 1.28 -7.13
C GLU A 16 -7.32 0.67 -6.43
N TYR A 17 -6.77 1.30 -5.38
CA TYR A 17 -5.68 0.69 -4.62
C TYR A 17 -6.19 -0.22 -3.50
N SER A 18 -7.48 -0.17 -3.17
CA SER A 18 -8.05 -0.89 -2.01
C SER A 18 -7.95 -2.43 -2.09
N ASP A 19 -7.83 -2.99 -3.29
CA ASP A 19 -7.69 -4.43 -3.56
C ASP A 19 -6.27 -4.82 -4.02
N LEU A 20 -5.31 -3.90 -3.88
CA LEU A 20 -3.93 -4.14 -4.29
C LEU A 20 -3.29 -5.23 -3.43
N HIS A 21 -2.92 -6.34 -4.07
CA HIS A 21 -2.20 -7.43 -3.42
C HIS A 21 -0.70 -7.17 -3.49
N VAL A 22 -0.07 -7.00 -2.33
CA VAL A 22 1.34 -6.60 -2.23
C VAL A 22 2.02 -7.47 -1.19
N GLN A 23 3.16 -8.07 -1.57
CA GLN A 23 3.99 -8.88 -0.68
C GLN A 23 5.13 -8.07 -0.05
N ALA A 24 5.50 -6.95 -0.67
CA ALA A 24 6.47 -6.02 -0.12
C ALA A 24 5.88 -5.25 1.07
N PRO A 25 6.72 -4.77 2.01
CA PRO A 25 6.29 -3.80 3.02
C PRO A 25 5.61 -2.58 2.38
N VAL A 26 4.63 -2.00 3.10
CA VAL A 26 3.85 -0.86 2.61
C VAL A 26 3.87 0.29 3.62
N VAL A 27 4.09 1.51 3.11
CA VAL A 27 3.74 2.75 3.80
C VAL A 27 2.49 3.33 3.16
N ASP A 28 1.39 3.32 3.89
CA ASP A 28 0.08 3.80 3.43
C ASP A 28 -0.29 5.10 4.14
N LEU A 29 -0.09 6.24 3.47
CA LEU A 29 -0.31 7.57 4.03
C LEU A 29 -1.81 7.88 4.21
N PHE A 30 -2.68 7.13 3.55
CA PHE A 30 -4.11 7.42 3.47
C PHE A 30 -4.99 6.28 3.99
N ASN A 31 -4.37 5.19 4.46
CA ASN A 31 -5.05 3.98 4.92
C ASN A 31 -5.99 3.36 3.87
N VAL A 32 -5.62 3.45 2.58
CA VAL A 32 -6.41 2.90 1.47
C VAL A 32 -6.43 1.38 1.48
N LEU A 33 -5.34 0.74 1.92
CA LEU A 33 -5.23 -0.71 2.04
C LEU A 33 -5.89 -1.24 3.32
N GLY A 34 -6.46 -0.37 4.17
CA GLY A 34 -7.17 -0.75 5.38
C GLY A 34 -6.32 -1.41 6.47
N ASN A 35 -5.00 -1.42 6.32
CA ASN A 35 -4.07 -2.06 7.25
C ASN A 35 -3.65 -1.18 8.44
N GLY A 36 -4.16 0.06 8.50
CA GLY A 36 -3.87 1.03 9.55
C GLY A 36 -2.39 1.38 9.67
N VAL A 37 -2.04 2.10 10.74
CA VAL A 37 -0.65 2.19 11.20
C VAL A 37 -0.41 0.96 12.09
N ARG A 38 0.35 -0.04 11.59
CA ARG A 38 0.85 -1.12 12.44
C ARG A 38 2.08 -0.61 13.19
N ILE A 39 1.95 -0.42 14.50
CA ILE A 39 3.05 -0.11 15.43
C ILE A 39 3.56 -1.40 16.04
#